data_AF-A0AB74URJ8-F1
#
_entry.id   AF-A0AB74URJ8-F1
#
_cell.length_a   1.000
_cell.length_b   1.000
_cell.length_c   1.000
_cell.angle_alpha   90.00
_cell.angle_beta   90.00
_cell.angle_gamma   90.00
#
_symmetry.space_group_name_H-M   'P 1'
#
loop_
_entity.id
_entity.type
_entity.pdbx_description
1 polymer ?
#
loop_
_entity_poly.entity_id
_entity_poly.type
_entity_poly.pdbx_seq_one_letter_code
_entity_poly.pdbx_strand_id
1 'polypeptide(L)'
;MAQLQPARAPMETKLQRYKKRAAALKQDRENWEPHWREIQTFISPRSGRFCLAETNRGGKKHQRIINSAPTQASKALAAGLSSGLTNPAKPWFRLLTADPGLMEVAAVKQWLWIVESRMRDTLARSNLYNALPTAYRELGDYGTAPIWCEPDDRDVIRFYPLTVGSYWLATDHRREVDTLYRELQMTVRQVVEKFGPEQCSDRVREAYNMCRYEQTVQVAHMVCPNADREPGKMDGKNKAWSSCYWEIGCNEDKFLRESGFDSKRFMAPRWDVLGEDIYGSSPGMDALGDAKMLQVREKQFALAVDKHIDPPLTAHPSLQNRGVGRLPGQVTFVSADEGRVGAAPIYQVQPDYQGALMDKQDIIQRVRDTYYASLFLLISGQADDPRKTAYEVGKIDQERLLMLGPVLQRLNNELLDPTIEMTFQVMLEAGLIPPPPPELQGQALNIQYISILAQAQKFLMTGSIGQFLQFVGGIAAMDASVVDKVDFDQTVDEFANDIGVPPAIVRSDDQVAQLREAKQQAQQAQQMAAMAPAIAQYAKAAKDAGGAVASPGSLLGAAGAAVNAGAGG
;
A
#
# COMPACT_ATOMS: atom_id res chain seq x y z
N MET A 1 -14.78 -24.84 -32.95
CA MET A 1 -14.82 -26.04 -32.11
C MET A 1 -16.25 -26.28 -31.69
N ALA A 2 -16.68 -27.54 -31.81
CA ALA A 2 -18.07 -27.98 -31.70
C ALA A 2 -18.74 -27.63 -30.36
N GLN A 3 -20.03 -27.38 -30.46
CA GLN A 3 -21.00 -27.25 -29.36
C GLN A 3 -20.92 -28.47 -28.43
N LEU A 4 -20.22 -28.34 -27.31
CA LEU A 4 -20.38 -29.24 -26.16
C LEU A 4 -21.43 -28.64 -25.23
N GLN A 5 -22.70 -28.80 -25.59
CA GLN A 5 -23.75 -28.90 -24.58
C GLN A 5 -23.80 -30.37 -24.14
N PRO A 6 -23.50 -30.70 -22.87
CA PRO A 6 -24.22 -31.77 -22.22
C PRO A 6 -25.48 -31.18 -21.60
N ALA A 7 -26.61 -31.30 -22.31
CA ALA A 7 -27.94 -31.23 -21.72
C ALA A 7 -28.18 -32.47 -20.85
N ARG A 8 -27.37 -32.66 -19.80
CA ARG A 8 -27.69 -33.54 -18.67
C ARG A 8 -28.25 -32.63 -17.59
N ALA A 9 -29.49 -32.87 -17.17
CA ALA A 9 -29.93 -32.36 -15.88
C ALA A 9 -28.85 -32.74 -14.86
N PRO A 10 -28.31 -31.79 -14.09
CA PRO A 10 -27.22 -32.10 -13.18
C PRO A 10 -27.73 -33.18 -12.21
N MET A 11 -27.06 -34.34 -12.19
CA MET A 11 -27.40 -35.45 -11.27
C MET A 11 -27.27 -35.03 -9.80
N GLU A 12 -26.66 -33.87 -9.52
CA GLU A 12 -26.38 -33.33 -8.21
C GLU A 12 -26.91 -31.91 -8.10
N THR A 13 -27.46 -31.56 -6.93
CA THR A 13 -27.89 -30.18 -6.67
C THR A 13 -26.67 -29.24 -6.61
N LYS A 14 -26.87 -27.96 -6.93
CA LYS A 14 -25.81 -26.94 -6.86
C LYS A 14 -25.13 -26.91 -5.49
N LEU A 15 -25.91 -27.09 -4.42
CA LEU A 15 -25.39 -27.16 -3.05
C LEU A 15 -24.51 -28.39 -2.83
N GLN A 16 -24.88 -29.57 -3.33
CA GLN A 16 -24.05 -30.78 -3.22
C GLN A 16 -22.70 -30.60 -3.90
N ARG A 17 -22.68 -30.00 -5.11
CA ARG A 17 -21.44 -29.67 -5.82
C ARG A 17 -20.56 -28.71 -5.01
N TYR A 18 -21.17 -27.70 -4.38
CA TYR A 18 -20.45 -26.72 -3.55
C TYR A 18 -19.93 -27.32 -2.24
N LYS A 19 -20.69 -28.21 -1.60
CA LYS A 19 -20.24 -28.99 -0.43
C LYS A 19 -19.04 -29.87 -0.79
N LYS A 20 -19.06 -30.55 -1.95
CA LYS A 20 -17.92 -31.34 -2.44
C LYS A 20 -16.70 -30.48 -2.72
N ARG A 21 -16.87 -29.32 -3.39
CA ARG A 21 -15.78 -28.37 -3.62
C ARG A 21 -15.19 -27.88 -2.30
N ALA A 22 -16.02 -27.52 -1.33
CA ALA A 22 -15.57 -27.11 -0.01
C ALA A 22 -14.79 -28.21 0.72
N ALA A 23 -15.18 -29.48 0.58
CA ALA A 23 -14.43 -30.61 1.15
C ALA A 23 -13.04 -30.77 0.49
N ALA A 24 -12.94 -30.66 -0.83
CA ALA A 24 -11.65 -30.68 -1.54
C ALA A 24 -10.74 -29.52 -1.09
N LEU A 25 -11.28 -28.31 -1.02
CA LEU A 25 -10.55 -27.14 -0.53
C LEU A 25 -9.99 -27.32 0.88
N LYS A 26 -10.74 -28.00 1.76
CA LYS A 26 -10.28 -28.32 3.11
C LYS A 26 -9.07 -29.24 3.11
N GLN A 27 -9.06 -30.24 2.23
CA GLN A 27 -7.97 -31.19 2.09
C GLN A 27 -6.68 -30.51 1.60
N ASP A 28 -6.78 -29.63 0.60
CA ASP A 28 -5.61 -28.92 0.06
C ASP A 28 -4.92 -28.05 1.11
N ARG A 29 -5.70 -27.45 2.01
CA ARG A 29 -5.19 -26.60 3.10
C ARG A 29 -4.57 -27.39 4.24
N GLU A 30 -4.97 -28.64 4.47
CA GLU A 30 -4.61 -29.43 5.66
C GLU A 30 -3.08 -29.50 5.86
N ASN A 31 -2.31 -29.58 4.77
CA ASN A 31 -0.85 -29.63 4.80
C ASN A 31 -0.19 -28.32 5.27
N TRP A 32 -0.86 -27.18 5.09
CA TRP A 32 -0.34 -25.86 5.48
C TRP A 32 -0.61 -25.52 6.94
N GLU A 33 -1.65 -26.10 7.55
CA GLU A 33 -2.05 -25.77 8.92
C GLU A 33 -0.98 -25.98 9.99
N PRO A 34 -0.20 -27.09 10.00
CA PRO A 34 0.84 -27.29 11.00
C PRO A 34 1.87 -26.16 10.97
N HIS A 35 2.27 -25.73 9.77
CA HIS A 35 3.25 -24.67 9.59
C HIS A 35 2.72 -23.31 10.08
N TRP A 36 1.50 -22.95 9.70
CA TRP A 36 0.86 -21.72 10.17
C TRP A 36 0.66 -21.70 11.70
N ARG A 37 0.38 -22.85 12.33
CA ARG A 37 0.29 -22.94 13.80
C ARG A 37 1.62 -22.68 14.50
N GLU A 38 2.75 -23.07 13.88
CA GLU A 38 4.07 -22.74 14.43
C GLU A 38 4.34 -21.23 14.37
N ILE A 39 4.02 -20.58 13.25
CA ILE A 39 4.13 -19.12 13.08
C ILE A 39 3.25 -18.39 14.12
N GLN A 40 2.00 -18.84 14.29
CA GLN A 40 1.12 -18.33 15.35
C GLN A 40 1.81 -18.46 16.71
N THR A 41 2.43 -19.59 17.01
CA THR A 41 3.02 -19.85 18.33
C THR A 41 4.26 -18.99 18.64
N PHE A 42 5.13 -18.77 17.66
CA PHE A 42 6.44 -18.13 17.87
C PHE A 42 6.51 -16.66 17.45
N ILE A 43 5.61 -16.20 16.56
CA ILE A 43 5.65 -14.86 15.99
C ILE A 43 4.39 -14.07 16.36
N SER A 44 3.20 -14.61 16.08
CA SER A 44 1.94 -13.87 16.28
C SER A 44 0.84 -14.70 16.97
N PRO A 45 0.88 -14.83 18.32
CA PRO A 45 -0.02 -15.72 19.07
C PRO A 45 -1.50 -15.38 19.02
N ARG A 46 -1.85 -14.18 18.56
CA ARG A 46 -3.24 -13.72 18.46
C ARG A 46 -3.77 -13.66 17.02
N SER A 47 -2.94 -13.87 15.99
CA SER A 47 -3.42 -14.05 14.62
C SER A 47 -3.72 -15.52 14.33
N GLY A 48 -4.49 -15.81 13.29
CA GLY A 48 -4.93 -17.15 12.92
C GLY A 48 -6.08 -17.69 13.76
N ARG A 49 -7.01 -18.38 13.10
CA ARG A 49 -8.14 -19.11 13.70
C ARG A 49 -8.34 -20.40 12.92
N PHE A 50 -8.04 -21.54 13.55
CA PHE A 50 -8.12 -22.84 12.87
C PHE A 50 -9.36 -23.64 13.28
N CYS A 51 -9.98 -23.26 14.40
CA CYS A 51 -11.23 -23.86 14.87
C CYS A 51 -12.28 -22.77 15.08
N LEU A 52 -13.52 -23.02 14.64
CA LEU A 52 -14.62 -22.06 14.78
C LEU A 52 -14.89 -21.69 16.25
N ALA A 53 -14.73 -22.66 17.16
CA ALA A 53 -14.92 -22.49 18.60
C ALA A 53 -13.84 -21.64 19.31
N GLU A 54 -12.82 -21.15 18.60
CA GLU A 54 -11.77 -20.29 19.16
C GLU A 54 -12.15 -18.81 19.26
N THR A 55 -13.33 -18.45 18.79
CA THR A 55 -13.88 -17.09 18.88
C THR A 55 -14.02 -16.65 20.34
N ASN A 56 -13.63 -15.40 20.64
CA ASN A 56 -13.70 -14.78 21.98
C ASN A 56 -12.93 -15.49 23.11
N ARG A 57 -11.92 -16.32 22.81
CA ARG A 57 -11.05 -16.93 23.84
C ARG A 57 -9.97 -15.96 24.32
N GLY A 58 -10.15 -15.42 25.53
CA GLY A 58 -9.24 -14.45 26.17
C GLY A 58 -7.99 -15.03 26.87
N GLY A 59 -7.76 -16.34 26.81
CA GLY A 59 -6.66 -17.01 27.53
C GLY A 59 -5.25 -16.51 27.16
N LYS A 60 -4.26 -16.79 28.03
CA LYS A 60 -2.85 -16.44 27.82
C LYS A 60 -2.26 -17.24 26.65
N LYS A 61 -2.00 -16.60 25.50
CA LYS A 61 -1.42 -17.22 24.30
C LYS A 61 0.09 -17.01 24.10
N HIS A 62 0.72 -16.06 24.79
CA HIS A 62 2.14 -15.67 24.58
C HIS A 62 3.16 -16.53 25.36
N GLN A 63 2.76 -17.68 25.89
CA GLN A 63 3.57 -18.43 26.87
C GLN A 63 4.89 -18.99 26.29
N ARG A 64 4.98 -19.18 24.98
CA ARG A 64 6.18 -19.70 24.30
C ARG A 64 7.15 -18.63 23.82
N ILE A 65 6.78 -17.35 23.93
CA ILE A 65 7.62 -16.23 23.52
C ILE A 65 8.33 -15.67 24.74
N ILE A 66 9.65 -15.87 24.80
CA ILE A 66 10.56 -15.27 25.77
C ILE A 66 11.04 -13.91 25.24
N ASN A 67 11.47 -13.86 23.98
CA ASN A 67 11.90 -12.64 23.30
C ASN A 67 10.90 -12.25 22.20
N SER A 68 10.39 -11.02 22.28
CA SER A 68 9.35 -10.49 21.38
C SER A 68 9.87 -9.87 20.08
N ALA A 69 11.18 -9.92 19.80
CA ALA A 69 11.78 -9.34 18.61
C ALA A 69 11.11 -9.79 17.29
N PRO A 70 10.78 -11.08 17.05
CA PRO A 70 10.06 -11.49 15.83
C PRO A 70 8.67 -10.86 15.73
N THR A 71 7.93 -10.79 16.83
CA THR A 71 6.62 -10.13 16.88
C THR A 71 6.73 -8.63 16.57
N GLN A 72 7.79 -7.97 17.04
CA GLN A 72 8.03 -6.55 16.75
C GLN A 72 8.41 -6.34 15.27
N ALA A 73 9.23 -7.22 14.70
CA ALA A 73 9.62 -7.17 13.28
C ALA A 73 8.40 -7.32 12.36
N SER A 74 7.51 -8.29 12.65
CA SER A 74 6.23 -8.47 11.94
C SER A 74 5.34 -7.22 11.99
N LYS A 75 5.22 -6.57 13.16
CA LYS A 75 4.48 -5.30 13.29
C LYS A 75 5.14 -4.15 12.52
N ALA A 76 6.46 -4.09 12.52
CA ALA A 76 7.21 -3.05 11.80
C ALA A 76 7.02 -3.17 10.28
N LEU A 77 7.04 -4.39 9.73
CA LEU A 77 6.72 -4.65 8.32
C LEU A 77 5.31 -4.14 7.97
N ALA A 78 4.30 -4.52 8.75
CA ALA A 78 2.92 -4.12 8.49
C ALA A 78 2.71 -2.59 8.57
N ALA A 79 3.32 -1.94 9.56
CA ALA A 79 3.30 -0.47 9.69
C ALA A 79 4.03 0.21 8.52
N GLY A 80 5.16 -0.37 8.12
CA GLY A 80 5.96 0.06 6.98
C GLY A 80 5.21 0.04 5.67
N LEU A 81 4.57 -1.09 5.33
CA LEU A 81 3.73 -1.22 4.14
C LEU A 81 2.55 -0.24 4.17
N SER A 82 1.89 -0.11 5.32
CA SER A 82 0.74 0.81 5.47
C SER A 82 1.14 2.27 5.23
N SER A 83 2.29 2.69 5.75
CA SER A 83 2.83 4.05 5.59
C SER A 83 3.38 4.29 4.18
N GLY A 84 4.00 3.27 3.58
CA GLY A 84 4.65 3.39 2.28
C GLY A 84 3.70 3.29 1.09
N LEU A 85 2.66 2.45 1.17
CA LEU A 85 1.80 2.12 0.02
C LEU A 85 0.41 2.76 0.10
N THR A 86 -0.19 2.82 1.28
CA THR A 86 -1.62 3.17 1.44
C THR A 86 -1.82 4.20 2.55
N ASN A 87 -0.97 5.21 2.60
CA ASN A 87 -1.07 6.26 3.60
C ASN A 87 -2.31 7.13 3.31
N PRO A 88 -3.29 7.24 4.22
CA PRO A 88 -4.48 8.06 4.00
C PRO A 88 -4.19 9.56 3.90
N ALA A 89 -3.08 10.04 4.48
CA ALA A 89 -2.73 11.46 4.49
C ALA A 89 -2.23 11.96 3.13
N LYS A 90 -1.80 11.07 2.24
CA LYS A 90 -1.27 11.41 0.91
C LYS A 90 -2.00 10.63 -0.17
N PRO A 91 -2.30 11.21 -1.35
CA PRO A 91 -2.84 10.45 -2.46
C PRO A 91 -1.84 9.35 -2.88
N TRP A 92 -2.28 8.09 -2.90
CA TRP A 92 -1.44 6.94 -3.21
C TRP A 92 -1.78 6.28 -4.56
N PHE A 93 -2.89 6.65 -5.19
CA PHE A 93 -3.26 6.23 -6.55
C PHE A 93 -3.75 7.40 -7.40
N ARG A 94 -3.68 7.23 -8.72
CA ARG A 94 -4.31 8.06 -9.76
C ARG A 94 -4.93 7.19 -10.83
N LEU A 95 -5.97 7.70 -11.46
CA LEU A 95 -6.61 7.12 -12.63
C LEU A 95 -6.08 7.84 -13.87
N LEU A 96 -5.63 7.07 -14.85
CA LEU A 96 -5.14 7.55 -16.13
C LEU A 96 -5.93 6.91 -17.27
N THR A 97 -5.95 7.55 -18.43
CA THR A 97 -6.38 6.90 -19.67
C THR A 97 -5.21 6.17 -20.31
N ALA A 98 -5.51 5.10 -21.06
CA ALA A 98 -4.48 4.40 -21.84
C ALA A 98 -3.85 5.29 -22.92
N ASP A 99 -4.64 6.20 -23.50
CA ASP A 99 -4.17 7.18 -24.49
C ASP A 99 -3.73 8.48 -23.78
N PRO A 100 -2.45 8.90 -23.92
CA PRO A 100 -1.97 10.17 -23.40
C PRO A 100 -2.65 11.39 -24.01
N GLY A 101 -3.18 11.31 -25.25
CA GLY A 101 -3.87 12.42 -25.90
C GLY A 101 -5.20 12.77 -25.23
N LEU A 102 -5.92 11.75 -24.74
CA LEU A 102 -7.15 11.94 -23.96
C LEU A 102 -6.87 12.58 -22.60
N MET A 103 -5.69 12.33 -22.03
CA MET A 103 -5.31 13.00 -20.79
C MET A 103 -5.17 14.50 -20.97
N GLU A 104 -4.94 15.04 -22.18
CA GLU A 104 -4.83 16.49 -22.38
C GLU A 104 -6.18 17.21 -22.44
N VAL A 105 -7.28 16.48 -22.65
CA VAL A 105 -8.60 17.08 -22.70
C VAL A 105 -9.06 17.52 -21.31
N ALA A 106 -9.40 18.80 -21.17
CA ALA A 106 -9.76 19.40 -19.88
C ALA A 106 -10.96 18.69 -19.21
N ALA A 107 -11.97 18.28 -19.99
CA ALA A 107 -13.13 17.56 -19.48
C ALA A 107 -12.76 16.19 -18.88
N VAL A 108 -11.85 15.46 -19.54
CA VAL A 108 -11.32 14.18 -19.06
C VAL A 108 -10.51 14.37 -17.78
N LYS A 109 -9.57 15.33 -17.75
CA LYS A 109 -8.79 15.66 -16.53
C LYS A 109 -9.71 15.99 -15.34
N GLN A 110 -10.71 16.84 -15.57
CA GLN A 110 -11.63 17.28 -14.52
C GLN A 110 -12.49 16.11 -14.02
N TRP A 111 -12.99 15.27 -14.92
CA TRP A 111 -13.78 14.11 -14.54
C TRP A 111 -12.95 13.12 -13.72
N LEU A 112 -11.75 12.75 -14.18
CA LEU A 112 -10.84 11.86 -13.45
C LEU A 112 -10.52 12.41 -12.06
N TRP A 113 -10.24 13.70 -11.95
CA TRP A 113 -9.97 14.34 -10.65
C TRP A 113 -11.17 14.25 -9.69
N ILE A 114 -12.40 14.47 -10.17
CA ILE A 114 -13.62 14.35 -9.37
C ILE A 114 -13.80 12.90 -8.91
N VAL A 115 -13.63 11.93 -9.82
CA VAL A 115 -13.78 10.50 -9.51
C VAL A 115 -12.72 10.06 -8.50
N GLU A 116 -11.46 10.40 -8.71
CA GLU A 116 -10.36 10.13 -7.77
C GLU A 116 -10.62 10.73 -6.38
N SER A 117 -11.14 11.95 -6.31
CA SER A 117 -11.46 12.58 -5.02
C SER A 117 -12.59 11.82 -4.32
N ARG A 118 -13.68 11.52 -5.03
CA ARG A 118 -14.83 10.80 -4.45
C ARG A 118 -14.45 9.39 -4.01
N MET A 119 -13.60 8.71 -4.77
CA MET A 119 -13.08 7.38 -4.40
C MET A 119 -12.24 7.47 -3.14
N ARG A 120 -11.30 8.43 -3.05
CA ARG A 120 -10.50 8.63 -1.84
C ARG A 120 -11.36 8.95 -0.62
N ASP A 121 -12.37 9.81 -0.77
CA ASP A 121 -13.30 10.15 0.30
C ASP A 121 -14.11 8.92 0.76
N THR A 122 -14.56 8.09 -0.19
CA THR A 122 -15.29 6.85 0.10
C THR A 122 -14.39 5.85 0.84
N LEU A 123 -13.14 5.68 0.39
CA LEU A 123 -12.17 4.81 1.06
C LEU A 123 -11.81 5.31 2.47
N ALA A 124 -11.71 6.63 2.66
CA ALA A 124 -11.44 7.24 3.96
C ALA A 124 -12.61 7.15 4.94
N ARG A 125 -13.85 7.21 4.44
CA ARG A 125 -15.06 6.96 5.24
C ARG A 125 -15.25 5.49 5.59
N SER A 126 -14.85 4.59 4.68
CA SER A 126 -14.87 3.16 4.92
C SER A 126 -13.84 2.72 5.98
N ASN A 127 -13.85 1.43 6.33
CA ASN A 127 -12.88 0.86 7.24
C ASN A 127 -11.58 0.34 6.56
N LEU A 128 -11.33 0.66 5.29
CA LEU A 128 -10.17 0.15 4.53
C LEU A 128 -8.84 0.38 5.27
N TYR A 129 -8.58 1.60 5.73
CA TYR A 129 -7.32 1.96 6.39
C TYR A 129 -7.12 1.29 7.76
N ASN A 130 -8.18 0.72 8.35
CA ASN A 130 -8.09 -0.14 9.54
C ASN A 130 -7.92 -1.63 9.15
N ALA A 131 -8.48 -2.04 8.01
CA ALA A 131 -8.40 -3.40 7.51
C ALA A 131 -7.03 -3.74 6.91
N LEU A 132 -6.45 -2.82 6.13
CA LEU A 132 -5.19 -3.03 5.41
C LEU A 132 -4.00 -3.34 6.33
N PRO A 133 -3.74 -2.64 7.45
CA PRO A 133 -2.64 -2.99 8.35
C PRO A 133 -2.76 -4.40 8.92
N THR A 134 -4.00 -4.87 9.15
CA THR A 134 -4.26 -6.24 9.60
C THR A 134 -3.92 -7.24 8.50
N ALA A 135 -4.34 -6.95 7.26
CA ALA A 135 -4.04 -7.79 6.11
C ALA A 135 -2.53 -7.81 5.79
N TYR A 136 -1.82 -6.68 5.84
CA TYR A 136 -0.37 -6.65 5.62
C TYR A 136 0.40 -7.47 6.66
N ARG A 137 -0.08 -7.50 7.90
CA ARG A 137 0.52 -8.36 8.93
C ARG A 137 0.27 -9.84 8.64
N GLU A 138 -0.96 -10.23 8.32
CA GLU A 138 -1.28 -11.61 7.92
C GLU A 138 -0.48 -12.04 6.67
N LEU A 139 -0.27 -11.12 5.74
CA LEU A 139 0.50 -11.36 4.52
C LEU A 139 1.98 -11.60 4.84
N GLY A 140 2.59 -10.76 5.69
CA GLY A 140 3.98 -10.92 6.10
C GLY A 140 4.22 -12.15 6.96
N ASP A 141 3.24 -12.56 7.78
CA ASP A 141 3.37 -13.73 8.65
C ASP A 141 3.03 -15.04 7.92
N TYR A 142 1.94 -15.10 7.15
CA TYR A 142 1.40 -16.34 6.59
C TYR A 142 1.42 -16.42 5.06
N GLY A 143 1.79 -15.34 4.37
CA GLY A 143 2.02 -15.32 2.92
C GLY A 143 0.77 -15.11 2.09
N THR A 144 -0.42 -15.11 2.70
CA THR A 144 -1.69 -14.83 2.04
C THR A 144 -2.62 -14.10 2.99
N ALA A 145 -3.30 -13.05 2.51
CA ALA A 145 -4.16 -12.22 3.37
C ALA A 145 -5.44 -11.78 2.65
N PRO A 146 -6.46 -12.64 2.57
CA PRO A 146 -7.66 -12.31 1.84
C PRO A 146 -8.53 -11.29 2.58
N ILE A 147 -9.13 -10.40 1.81
CA ILE A 147 -10.05 -9.37 2.29
C ILE A 147 -11.37 -9.58 1.56
N TRP A 148 -12.42 -9.85 2.33
CA TRP A 148 -13.79 -9.87 1.81
C TRP A 148 -14.34 -8.45 1.78
N CYS A 149 -15.06 -8.08 0.73
CA CYS A 149 -15.69 -6.78 0.63
C CYS A 149 -17.18 -6.91 0.34
N GLU A 150 -18.00 -6.11 1.03
CA GLU A 150 -19.44 -6.07 0.84
C GLU A 150 -19.88 -4.60 0.71
N PRO A 151 -20.81 -4.27 -0.21
CA PRO A 151 -21.48 -2.98 -0.19
C PRO A 151 -22.19 -2.79 1.16
N ASP A 152 -22.15 -1.57 1.67
CA ASP A 152 -22.78 -1.21 2.94
C ASP A 152 -23.62 0.05 2.76
N ASP A 153 -24.84 0.05 3.29
CA ASP A 153 -25.77 1.17 3.11
C ASP A 153 -25.31 2.44 3.86
N ARG A 154 -24.44 2.28 4.86
CA ARG A 154 -23.91 3.39 5.67
C ARG A 154 -22.61 3.96 5.10
N ASP A 155 -21.61 3.10 4.93
CA ASP A 155 -20.25 3.49 4.58
C ASP A 155 -19.96 3.31 3.07
N VAL A 156 -20.98 2.99 2.26
CA VAL A 156 -20.93 2.59 0.83
C VAL A 156 -20.26 1.22 0.63
N ILE A 157 -19.12 0.99 1.26
CA ILE A 157 -18.31 -0.21 1.10
C ILE A 157 -17.63 -0.59 2.42
N ARG A 158 -17.57 -1.88 2.72
CA ARG A 158 -16.97 -2.39 3.95
C ARG A 158 -16.06 -3.58 3.70
N PHE A 159 -14.85 -3.49 4.27
CA PHE A 159 -13.78 -4.48 4.13
C PHE A 159 -13.67 -5.34 5.38
N TYR A 160 -13.62 -6.65 5.19
CA TYR A 160 -13.51 -7.65 6.24
C TYR A 160 -12.22 -8.46 6.02
N PRO A 161 -11.11 -8.08 6.69
CA PRO A 161 -9.89 -8.85 6.62
C PRO A 161 -10.14 -10.24 7.23
N LEU A 162 -9.75 -11.28 6.50
CA LEU A 162 -9.88 -12.65 6.95
C LEU A 162 -8.54 -13.10 7.54
N THR A 163 -8.61 -13.88 8.60
CA THR A 163 -7.43 -14.43 9.28
C THR A 163 -7.15 -15.85 8.83
N VAL A 164 -5.89 -16.24 8.76
CA VAL A 164 -5.49 -17.59 8.33
C VAL A 164 -6.24 -18.67 9.12
N GLY A 165 -6.64 -19.74 8.44
CA GLY A 165 -7.47 -20.81 9.00
C GLY A 165 -8.99 -20.56 8.99
N SER A 166 -9.44 -19.32 8.80
CA SER A 166 -10.88 -19.01 8.66
C SER A 166 -11.39 -19.08 7.21
N TYR A 167 -10.47 -19.26 6.25
CA TYR A 167 -10.75 -19.27 4.83
C TYR A 167 -10.02 -20.40 4.10
N TRP A 168 -10.49 -20.68 2.88
CA TRP A 168 -9.92 -21.59 1.91
C TRP A 168 -10.01 -20.95 0.52
N LEU A 169 -9.00 -21.16 -0.32
CA LEU A 169 -8.87 -20.52 -1.63
C LEU A 169 -8.73 -21.57 -2.73
N ALA A 170 -9.12 -21.21 -3.95
CA ALA A 170 -8.79 -21.97 -5.15
C ALA A 170 -8.30 -21.02 -6.25
N THR A 171 -7.50 -21.55 -7.17
CA THR A 171 -6.99 -20.86 -8.34
C THR A 171 -7.69 -21.34 -9.61
N ASP A 172 -7.79 -20.45 -10.59
CA ASP A 172 -8.27 -20.78 -11.93
C ASP A 172 -7.14 -21.29 -12.84
N HIS A 173 -7.48 -21.58 -14.11
CA HIS A 173 -6.51 -21.99 -15.14
C HIS A 173 -5.39 -20.98 -15.41
N ARG A 174 -5.58 -19.69 -15.07
CA ARG A 174 -4.56 -18.63 -15.17
C ARG A 174 -3.76 -18.46 -13.88
N ARG A 175 -4.03 -19.29 -12.86
CA ARG A 175 -3.43 -19.24 -11.52
C ARG A 175 -3.82 -17.99 -10.71
N GLU A 176 -4.90 -17.32 -11.12
CA GLU A 176 -5.53 -16.26 -10.35
C GLU A 176 -6.47 -16.88 -9.33
N VAL A 177 -6.50 -16.31 -8.12
CA VAL A 177 -7.40 -16.81 -7.07
C VAL A 177 -8.83 -16.44 -7.44
N ASP A 178 -9.67 -17.43 -7.75
CA ASP A 178 -11.05 -17.21 -8.21
C ASP A 178 -12.09 -17.65 -7.18
N THR A 179 -11.72 -18.45 -6.19
CA THR A 179 -12.69 -19.05 -5.27
C THR A 179 -12.29 -18.78 -3.84
N LEU A 180 -13.25 -18.31 -3.05
CA LEU A 180 -13.11 -18.08 -1.63
C LEU A 180 -14.21 -18.85 -0.90
N TYR A 181 -13.80 -19.76 -0.02
CA TYR A 181 -14.66 -20.44 0.93
C TYR A 181 -14.31 -19.98 2.34
N ARG A 182 -15.31 -19.73 3.18
CA ARG A 182 -15.13 -19.36 4.59
C ARG A 182 -16.21 -19.98 5.46
N GLU A 183 -15.85 -20.24 6.69
CA GLU A 183 -16.77 -20.73 7.72
C GLU A 183 -16.91 -19.67 8.81
N LEU A 184 -18.15 -19.30 9.09
CA LEU A 184 -18.51 -18.25 10.01
C LEU A 184 -19.31 -18.84 11.16
N GLN A 185 -19.04 -18.35 12.36
CA GLN A 185 -19.89 -18.59 13.52
C GLN A 185 -20.73 -17.33 13.74
N MET A 186 -22.04 -17.45 13.54
CA MET A 186 -23.01 -16.35 13.68
C MET A 186 -24.01 -16.70 14.78
N THR A 187 -24.50 -15.71 15.50
CA THR A 187 -25.61 -15.94 16.45
C THR A 187 -26.93 -16.10 15.69
N VAL A 188 -27.91 -16.80 16.27
CA VAL A 188 -29.24 -16.95 15.67
C VAL A 188 -29.83 -15.58 15.31
N ARG A 189 -29.62 -14.56 16.16
CA ARG A 189 -29.99 -13.17 15.86
C ARG A 189 -29.38 -12.67 14.55
N GLN A 190 -28.06 -12.80 14.39
CA GLN A 190 -27.35 -12.31 13.21
C GLN A 190 -27.77 -13.04 11.93
N VAL A 191 -28.04 -14.35 12.03
CA VAL A 191 -28.50 -15.16 10.90
C VAL A 191 -29.89 -14.68 10.46
N VAL A 192 -30.82 -14.49 11.40
CA VAL A 192 -32.17 -14.02 11.09
C VAL A 192 -32.18 -12.58 10.58
N GLU A 193 -31.37 -11.68 11.16
CA GLU A 193 -31.22 -10.30 10.68
C GLU A 193 -30.63 -10.24 9.25
N LYS A 194 -29.69 -11.12 8.89
CA LYS A 194 -29.02 -11.09 7.59
C LYS A 194 -29.78 -11.84 6.48
N PHE A 195 -30.47 -12.94 6.80
CA PHE A 195 -31.10 -13.83 5.82
C PHE A 195 -32.62 -13.90 5.89
N GLY A 196 -33.22 -13.42 6.98
CA GLY A 196 -34.65 -13.55 7.26
C GLY A 196 -35.03 -14.93 7.82
N PRO A 197 -36.11 -15.02 8.62
CA PRO A 197 -36.50 -16.24 9.32
C PRO A 197 -37.04 -17.35 8.40
N GLU A 198 -37.47 -17.01 7.18
CA GLU A 198 -38.05 -17.95 6.20
C GLU A 198 -36.97 -18.79 5.50
N GLN A 199 -35.77 -18.24 5.31
CA GLN A 199 -34.67 -18.93 4.63
C GLN A 199 -33.82 -19.78 5.58
N CYS A 200 -33.91 -19.52 6.88
CA CYS A 200 -33.25 -20.29 7.92
C CYS A 200 -33.84 -21.72 8.04
N SER A 201 -33.04 -22.65 8.56
CA SER A 201 -33.48 -24.00 8.90
C SER A 201 -34.52 -23.99 10.04
N ASP A 202 -35.30 -25.06 10.15
CA ASP A 202 -36.29 -25.20 11.21
C ASP A 202 -35.64 -25.12 12.60
N ARG A 203 -34.41 -25.63 12.74
CA ARG A 203 -33.63 -25.51 13.98
C ARG A 203 -33.36 -24.05 14.37
N VAL A 204 -32.96 -23.21 13.43
CA VAL A 204 -32.69 -21.78 13.69
C VAL A 204 -33.99 -21.04 13.97
N ARG A 205 -35.07 -21.37 13.25
CA ARG A 205 -36.40 -20.79 13.47
C ARG A 205 -36.97 -21.14 14.83
N GLU A 206 -36.87 -22.39 15.26
CA GLU A 206 -37.26 -22.84 16.60
C GLU A 206 -36.43 -22.14 17.67
N ALA A 207 -35.11 -22.06 17.51
CA ALA A 207 -34.25 -21.35 18.45
C ALA A 207 -34.61 -19.85 18.55
N TYR A 208 -34.97 -19.22 17.44
CA TYR A 208 -35.46 -17.83 17.41
C TYR A 208 -36.80 -17.69 18.14
N ASN A 209 -37.76 -18.57 17.87
CA ASN A 209 -39.08 -18.58 18.51
C ASN A 209 -39.01 -18.87 20.02
N MET A 210 -38.02 -19.65 20.45
CA MET A 210 -37.72 -19.92 21.87
C MET A 210 -36.89 -18.81 22.53
N CYS A 211 -36.70 -17.65 21.88
CA CYS A 211 -35.90 -16.51 22.36
C CYS A 211 -34.42 -16.83 22.64
N ARG A 212 -33.84 -17.86 22.01
CA ARG A 212 -32.43 -18.24 22.15
C ARG A 212 -31.55 -17.54 21.13
N TYR A 213 -31.61 -16.21 21.13
CA TYR A 213 -30.96 -15.35 20.13
C TYR A 213 -29.43 -15.46 20.10
N GLU A 214 -28.81 -15.75 21.23
CA GLU A 214 -27.35 -15.84 21.40
C GLU A 214 -26.76 -17.22 21.10
N GLN A 215 -27.61 -18.21 20.78
CA GLN A 215 -27.11 -19.51 20.35
C GLN A 215 -26.32 -19.35 19.05
N THR A 216 -25.19 -20.03 18.93
CA THR A 216 -24.34 -19.94 17.74
C THR A 216 -24.68 -21.01 16.71
N VAL A 217 -24.63 -20.61 15.45
CA VAL A 217 -24.88 -21.41 14.26
C VAL A 217 -23.65 -21.28 13.35
N GLN A 218 -23.23 -22.39 12.76
CA GLN A 218 -22.13 -22.40 11.80
C GLN A 218 -22.67 -22.22 10.40
N VAL A 219 -22.20 -21.20 9.70
CA VAL A 219 -22.62 -20.84 8.35
C VAL A 219 -21.40 -20.90 7.43
N ALA A 220 -21.53 -21.64 6.35
CA ALA A 220 -20.57 -21.65 5.27
C ALA A 220 -20.92 -20.55 4.26
N HIS A 221 -19.90 -19.88 3.73
CA HIS A 221 -20.02 -18.94 2.64
C HIS A 221 -18.99 -19.27 1.56
N MET A 222 -19.45 -19.43 0.33
CA MET A 222 -18.59 -19.63 -0.82
C MET A 222 -18.86 -18.62 -1.92
N VAL A 223 -17.78 -18.12 -2.50
CA VAL A 223 -17.79 -17.23 -3.65
C VAL A 223 -16.94 -17.87 -4.74
N CYS A 224 -17.53 -18.04 -5.92
CA CYS A 224 -16.84 -18.62 -7.08
C CYS A 224 -17.48 -18.15 -8.40
N PRO A 225 -16.76 -18.22 -9.53
CA PRO A 225 -17.33 -17.95 -10.84
C PRO A 225 -18.55 -18.84 -11.10
N ASN A 226 -19.62 -18.24 -11.64
CA ASN A 226 -20.88 -18.92 -11.82
C ASN A 226 -20.89 -19.74 -13.13
N ALA A 227 -20.70 -21.05 -13.01
CA ALA A 227 -20.73 -21.98 -14.14
C ALA A 227 -22.16 -22.28 -14.65
N ASP A 228 -23.18 -22.05 -13.82
CA ASP A 228 -24.59 -22.36 -14.15
C ASP A 228 -25.34 -21.15 -14.73
N ARG A 229 -24.62 -20.19 -15.31
CA ARG A 229 -25.21 -18.95 -15.82
C ARG A 229 -26.11 -19.25 -17.03
N GLU A 230 -27.40 -18.94 -16.90
CA GLU A 230 -28.33 -18.99 -18.03
C GLU A 230 -28.29 -17.65 -18.80
N PRO A 231 -27.89 -17.63 -20.08
CA PRO A 231 -27.88 -16.41 -20.88
C PRO A 231 -29.30 -15.85 -21.04
N GLY A 232 -29.53 -14.60 -20.64
CA GLY A 232 -30.81 -13.89 -20.84
C GLY A 232 -31.63 -13.60 -19.58
N LYS A 233 -31.25 -14.12 -18.41
CA LYS A 233 -31.92 -13.79 -17.12
C LYS A 233 -31.08 -12.81 -16.30
N MET A 234 -31.69 -11.71 -15.87
CA MET A 234 -31.07 -10.66 -15.02
C MET A 234 -31.27 -10.87 -13.51
N ASP A 235 -31.65 -12.08 -13.09
CA ASP A 235 -31.82 -12.40 -11.67
C ASP A 235 -30.48 -12.43 -10.93
N GLY A 236 -30.50 -12.13 -9.62
CA GLY A 236 -29.30 -12.18 -8.77
C GLY A 236 -28.57 -13.54 -8.76
N LYS A 237 -29.23 -14.61 -9.19
CA LYS A 237 -28.66 -15.97 -9.34
C LYS A 237 -27.85 -16.18 -10.62
N ASN A 238 -28.03 -15.33 -11.63
CA ASN A 238 -27.39 -15.42 -12.96
C ASN A 238 -26.27 -14.39 -13.17
N LYS A 239 -25.83 -13.75 -12.10
CA LYS A 239 -24.66 -12.87 -12.10
C LYS A 239 -23.37 -13.68 -12.30
N ALA A 240 -22.31 -13.01 -12.77
CA ALA A 240 -21.04 -13.64 -13.18
C ALA A 240 -20.34 -14.37 -12.03
N TRP A 241 -20.47 -13.86 -10.82
CA TRP A 241 -19.94 -14.46 -9.60
C TRP A 241 -21.09 -14.95 -8.72
N SER A 242 -21.03 -16.18 -8.23
CA SER A 242 -21.99 -16.71 -7.28
C SER A 242 -21.51 -16.48 -5.85
N SER A 243 -22.42 -16.08 -4.96
CA SER A 243 -22.22 -15.96 -3.52
C SER A 243 -23.32 -16.73 -2.81
N CYS A 244 -22.93 -17.83 -2.19
CA CYS A 244 -23.86 -18.80 -1.61
C CYS A 244 -23.57 -18.98 -0.13
N TYR A 245 -24.62 -18.90 0.67
CA TYR A 245 -24.60 -19.15 2.10
C TYR A 245 -25.43 -20.39 2.43
N TRP A 246 -24.92 -21.26 3.30
CA TRP A 246 -25.66 -22.42 3.80
C TRP A 246 -25.27 -22.76 5.24
N GLU A 247 -26.17 -23.42 5.97
CA GLU A 247 -25.90 -23.88 7.34
C GLU A 247 -25.07 -25.18 7.32
N ILE A 248 -24.04 -25.24 8.16
CA ILE A 248 -23.21 -26.44 8.32
C ILE A 248 -23.91 -27.38 9.31
N GLY A 249 -24.06 -28.65 8.94
CA GLY A 249 -24.70 -29.67 9.77
C GLY A 249 -26.22 -29.77 9.62
N CYS A 250 -26.81 -29.06 8.65
CA CYS A 250 -28.19 -29.28 8.22
C CYS A 250 -28.23 -30.26 7.04
N ASN A 251 -29.15 -31.23 7.08
CA ASN A 251 -29.38 -32.20 6.01
C ASN A 251 -30.31 -31.68 4.91
N GLU A 252 -30.90 -30.50 5.10
CA GLU A 252 -31.71 -29.87 4.07
C GLU A 252 -30.81 -29.34 2.95
N ASP A 253 -31.18 -29.63 1.70
CA ASP A 253 -30.49 -29.10 0.52
C ASP A 253 -30.96 -27.67 0.18
N LYS A 254 -30.98 -26.80 1.20
CA LYS A 254 -31.45 -25.41 1.11
C LYS A 254 -30.31 -24.42 1.34
N PHE A 255 -30.23 -23.40 0.49
CA PHE A 255 -29.36 -22.24 0.72
C PHE A 255 -30.03 -21.24 1.65
N LEU A 256 -29.27 -20.65 2.56
CA LEU A 256 -29.71 -19.47 3.33
C LEU A 256 -29.88 -18.25 2.43
N ARG A 257 -28.95 -18.09 1.48
CA ARG A 257 -28.98 -17.05 0.46
C ARG A 257 -28.19 -17.50 -0.73
N GLU A 258 -28.84 -17.48 -1.88
CA GLU A 258 -28.20 -17.62 -3.18
C GLU A 258 -28.25 -16.25 -3.86
N SER A 259 -27.09 -15.63 -3.98
CA SER A 259 -26.93 -14.33 -4.59
C SER A 259 -25.72 -14.36 -5.53
N GLY A 260 -25.45 -13.25 -6.17
CA GLY A 260 -24.31 -13.13 -7.05
C GLY A 260 -23.89 -11.69 -7.21
N PHE A 261 -22.73 -11.53 -7.82
CA PHE A 261 -22.11 -10.24 -8.08
C PHE A 261 -21.67 -10.17 -9.54
N ASP A 262 -21.72 -8.97 -10.10
CA ASP A 262 -21.28 -8.74 -11.48
C ASP A 262 -19.74 -8.80 -11.58
N SER A 263 -19.06 -8.57 -10.46
CA SER A 263 -17.61 -8.64 -10.31
C SER A 263 -17.17 -9.37 -9.05
N LYS A 264 -15.87 -9.70 -9.00
CA LYS A 264 -15.22 -10.33 -7.84
C LYS A 264 -15.28 -9.40 -6.63
N ARG A 265 -15.72 -9.92 -5.47
CA ARG A 265 -15.90 -9.14 -4.22
C ARG A 265 -14.90 -9.50 -3.12
N PHE A 266 -13.78 -10.10 -3.48
CA PHE A 266 -12.70 -10.38 -2.52
C PHE A 266 -11.34 -10.21 -3.18
N MET A 267 -10.36 -9.85 -2.36
CA MET A 267 -8.95 -9.78 -2.73
C MET A 267 -8.22 -10.88 -1.97
N ALA A 268 -7.21 -11.48 -2.57
CA ALA A 268 -6.43 -12.55 -1.94
C ALA A 268 -4.95 -12.39 -2.34
N PRO A 269 -4.29 -11.30 -1.90
CA PRO A 269 -2.88 -11.11 -2.16
C PRO A 269 -2.06 -12.25 -1.59
N ARG A 270 -1.07 -12.66 -2.37
CA ARG A 270 0.00 -13.57 -1.96
C ARG A 270 1.32 -12.81 -1.92
N TRP A 271 2.20 -13.14 -0.97
CA TRP A 271 3.50 -12.46 -0.84
C TRP A 271 4.47 -12.94 -1.92
N ASP A 272 4.71 -14.25 -1.96
CA ASP A 272 5.41 -14.93 -3.03
C ASP A 272 4.67 -16.24 -3.37
N VAL A 273 4.76 -16.73 -4.61
CA VAL A 273 4.01 -17.90 -5.09
C VAL A 273 4.93 -18.82 -5.88
N LEU A 274 5.00 -20.07 -5.46
CA LEU A 274 5.75 -21.10 -6.16
C LEU A 274 4.85 -21.85 -7.15
N GLY A 275 5.04 -21.58 -8.44
CA GLY A 275 4.46 -22.39 -9.52
C GLY A 275 2.93 -22.47 -9.49
N GLU A 276 2.40 -23.61 -9.03
CA GLU A 276 0.97 -23.97 -9.01
C GLU A 276 0.34 -23.86 -7.62
N ASP A 277 1.12 -23.44 -6.62
CA ASP A 277 0.63 -23.34 -5.24
C ASP A 277 -0.48 -22.27 -5.11
N ILE A 278 -1.53 -22.65 -4.38
CA ILE A 278 -2.68 -21.79 -4.11
C ILE A 278 -2.30 -20.71 -3.08
N TYR A 279 -1.55 -21.11 -2.06
CA TYR A 279 -1.12 -20.27 -0.95
C TYR A 279 0.30 -19.75 -1.19
N GLY A 280 0.59 -18.57 -0.65
CA GLY A 280 1.89 -17.94 -0.79
C GLY A 280 2.88 -18.25 0.33
N SER A 281 4.17 -18.15 0.02
CA SER A 281 5.30 -18.13 0.97
C SER A 281 5.46 -16.74 1.59
N SER A 282 6.04 -16.66 2.79
CA SER A 282 6.13 -15.40 3.55
C SER A 282 7.47 -15.20 4.27
N PRO A 283 7.86 -13.96 4.59
CA PRO A 283 8.99 -13.68 5.47
C PRO A 283 8.86 -14.33 6.85
N GLY A 284 7.63 -14.50 7.35
CA GLY A 284 7.37 -15.19 8.61
C GLY A 284 7.66 -16.68 8.56
N MET A 285 7.51 -17.32 7.40
CA MET A 285 7.94 -18.71 7.17
C MET A 285 9.46 -18.80 7.17
N ASP A 286 10.14 -17.89 6.48
CA ASP A 286 11.60 -17.86 6.37
C ASP A 286 12.28 -17.55 7.72
N ALA A 287 11.72 -16.59 8.47
CA ALA A 287 12.22 -16.18 9.78
C ALA A 287 11.88 -17.17 10.91
N LEU A 288 11.06 -18.19 10.66
CA LEU A 288 10.58 -19.11 11.71
C LEU A 288 11.72 -19.88 12.39
N GLY A 289 12.73 -20.29 11.61
CA GLY A 289 13.92 -20.98 12.13
C GLY A 289 14.68 -20.12 13.14
N ASP A 290 14.96 -18.87 12.76
CA ASP A 290 15.66 -17.90 13.61
C ASP A 290 14.81 -17.48 14.82
N ALA A 291 13.50 -17.35 14.66
CA ALA A 291 12.58 -17.07 15.76
C ALA A 291 12.61 -18.19 16.81
N LYS A 292 12.56 -19.47 16.39
CA LYS A 292 12.68 -20.62 17.30
C LYS A 292 14.06 -20.68 17.96
N MET A 293 15.12 -20.47 17.18
CA MET A 293 16.50 -20.43 17.69
C MET A 293 16.64 -19.37 18.78
N LEU A 294 16.12 -18.16 18.57
CA LEU A 294 16.15 -17.07 19.54
C LEU A 294 15.50 -17.47 20.87
N GLN A 295 14.32 -18.10 20.84
CA GLN A 295 13.66 -18.55 22.07
C GLN A 295 14.49 -19.61 22.81
N VAL A 296 15.08 -20.56 22.08
CA VAL A 296 15.90 -21.62 22.68
C VAL A 296 17.19 -21.06 23.29
N ARG A 297 17.87 -20.17 22.57
CA ARG A 297 19.12 -19.51 23.02
C ARG A 297 18.88 -18.67 24.27
N GLU A 298 17.82 -17.87 24.32
CA GLU A 298 17.45 -17.08 25.50
C GLU A 298 17.18 -17.97 26.72
N LYS A 299 16.46 -19.08 26.52
CA LYS A 299 16.20 -20.05 27.59
C LYS A 299 17.48 -20.72 28.11
N GLN A 300 18.37 -21.11 27.20
CA GLN A 300 19.65 -21.73 27.56
C GLN A 300 20.58 -20.74 28.27
N PHE A 301 20.59 -19.48 27.82
CA PHE A 301 21.37 -18.42 28.44
C PHE A 301 20.86 -18.12 29.84
N ALA A 302 19.54 -17.99 30.04
CA ALA A 302 18.94 -17.83 31.36
C ALA A 302 19.35 -18.99 32.30
N LEU A 303 19.29 -20.24 31.82
CA LEU A 303 19.74 -21.40 32.60
C LEU A 303 21.25 -21.36 32.93
N ALA A 304 22.08 -20.84 32.03
CA ALA A 304 23.51 -20.69 32.28
C ALA A 304 23.79 -19.62 33.36
N VAL A 305 23.04 -18.52 33.35
CA VAL A 305 23.07 -17.50 34.40
C VAL A 305 22.61 -18.08 35.73
N ASP A 306 21.51 -18.83 35.75
CA ASP A 306 21.00 -19.49 36.95
C ASP A 306 22.04 -20.45 37.54
N LYS A 307 22.74 -21.25 36.71
CA LYS A 307 23.83 -22.13 37.15
C LYS A 307 25.08 -21.39 37.61
N HIS A 308 25.30 -20.16 37.14
CA HIS A 308 26.41 -19.32 37.59
C HIS A 308 26.11 -18.69 38.96
N ILE A 309 24.86 -18.25 39.16
CA ILE A 309 24.39 -17.67 40.43
C ILE A 309 24.21 -18.76 41.49
N ASP A 310 23.64 -19.90 41.11
CA ASP A 310 23.40 -21.05 41.98
C ASP A 310 23.93 -22.36 41.37
N PRO A 311 25.25 -22.62 41.45
CA PRO A 311 25.83 -23.83 40.91
C PRO A 311 25.41 -25.07 41.71
N PRO A 312 25.27 -26.24 41.06
CA PRO A 312 25.11 -27.50 41.76
C PRO A 312 26.39 -27.80 42.56
N LEU A 313 26.22 -28.21 43.81
CA LEU A 313 27.32 -28.43 44.75
C LEU A 313 27.51 -29.92 45.00
N THR A 314 28.74 -30.41 45.03
CA THR A 314 29.06 -31.68 45.68
C THR A 314 29.18 -31.46 47.18
N ALA A 315 28.47 -32.24 47.99
CA ALA A 315 28.62 -32.22 49.44
C ALA A 315 29.15 -33.55 49.95
N HIS A 316 30.03 -33.51 50.95
CA HIS A 316 30.51 -34.72 51.64
C HIS A 316 29.35 -35.43 52.36
N PRO A 317 29.32 -36.78 52.45
CA PRO A 317 28.24 -37.52 53.11
C PRO A 317 27.92 -37.05 54.54
N SER A 318 28.91 -36.53 55.26
CA SER A 318 28.75 -35.97 56.62
C SER A 318 27.85 -34.72 56.68
N LEU A 319 27.61 -34.04 55.56
CA LEU A 319 26.76 -32.85 55.45
C LEU A 319 25.29 -33.18 55.10
N GLN A 320 24.98 -34.45 54.79
CA GLN A 320 23.64 -34.89 54.38
C GLN A 320 22.57 -34.63 55.45
N ASN A 321 22.95 -34.66 56.74
CA ASN A 321 22.03 -34.47 57.87
C ASN A 321 22.04 -33.04 58.45
N ARG A 322 22.97 -32.17 58.04
CA ARG A 322 23.11 -30.79 58.57
C ARG A 322 22.62 -29.71 57.62
N GLY A 323 22.45 -30.04 56.34
CA GLY A 323 22.07 -29.09 55.30
C GLY A 323 23.23 -28.16 54.90
N VAL A 324 23.22 -27.69 53.65
CA VAL A 324 24.17 -26.68 53.17
C VAL A 324 23.48 -25.33 53.22
N GLY A 325 24.02 -24.43 54.04
CA GLY A 325 23.51 -23.08 54.18
C GLY A 325 23.83 -22.21 52.97
N ARG A 326 22.79 -21.67 52.30
CA ARG A 326 22.93 -20.83 51.09
C ARG A 326 22.48 -19.38 51.30
N LEU A 327 22.05 -19.03 52.52
CA LEU A 327 21.59 -17.67 52.85
C LEU A 327 22.78 -16.76 53.19
N PRO A 328 22.74 -15.47 52.80
CA PRO A 328 23.75 -14.50 53.20
C PRO A 328 23.86 -14.43 54.74
N GLY A 329 25.07 -14.62 55.27
CA GLY A 329 25.36 -14.57 56.71
C GLY A 329 25.25 -15.89 57.47
N GLN A 330 24.99 -17.02 56.79
CA GLN A 330 24.94 -18.33 57.44
C GLN A 330 26.35 -18.91 57.65
N VAL A 331 26.71 -19.22 58.89
CA VAL A 331 28.00 -19.82 59.25
C VAL A 331 27.98 -21.32 58.94
N THR A 332 28.83 -21.77 58.02
CA THR A 332 29.01 -23.20 57.72
C THR A 332 30.23 -23.71 58.49
N PHE A 333 30.01 -24.66 59.39
CA PHE A 333 31.06 -25.26 60.21
C PHE A 333 31.78 -26.37 59.42
N VAL A 334 33.08 -26.20 59.20
CA VAL A 334 33.96 -27.17 58.52
C VAL A 334 34.89 -27.80 59.56
N SER A 335 34.90 -29.13 59.68
CA SER A 335 35.83 -29.82 60.59
C SER A 335 37.26 -29.77 60.03
N ALA A 336 38.23 -29.48 60.90
CA ALA A 336 39.61 -29.16 60.51
C ALA A 336 40.54 -30.36 60.25
N ASP A 337 40.07 -31.60 60.43
CA ASP A 337 40.95 -32.79 60.46
C ASP A 337 40.95 -33.67 59.20
N GLU A 338 40.11 -33.39 58.19
CA GLU A 338 40.20 -34.08 56.90
C GLU A 338 40.13 -33.07 55.75
N GLY A 339 41.10 -33.18 54.84
CA GLY A 339 41.32 -32.24 53.76
C GLY A 339 40.04 -31.90 52.98
N ARG A 340 39.68 -30.61 53.02
CA ARG A 340 38.62 -29.98 52.21
C ARG A 340 37.25 -30.68 52.29
N VAL A 341 36.61 -30.64 53.47
CA VAL A 341 35.15 -30.79 53.58
C VAL A 341 34.47 -29.49 53.13
N GLY A 342 34.50 -29.20 51.83
CA GLY A 342 33.87 -28.03 51.22
C GLY A 342 32.79 -28.44 50.23
N ALA A 343 31.71 -27.66 50.15
CA ALA A 343 30.77 -27.75 49.04
C ALA A 343 31.36 -26.97 47.85
N ALA A 344 31.98 -27.68 46.90
CA ALA A 344 32.51 -27.07 45.68
C ALA A 344 31.50 -27.23 44.52
N PRO A 345 31.41 -26.25 43.60
CA PRO A 345 30.72 -26.44 42.33
C PRO A 345 31.26 -27.67 41.61
N ILE A 346 30.36 -28.56 41.16
CA ILE A 346 30.78 -29.75 40.38
C ILE A 346 31.44 -29.33 39.06
N TYR A 347 30.94 -28.25 38.47
CA TYR A 347 31.52 -27.59 37.30
C TYR A 347 31.42 -26.07 37.48
N GLN A 348 32.52 -25.36 37.27
CA GLN A 348 32.53 -23.89 37.21
C GLN A 348 32.03 -23.46 35.83
N VAL A 349 30.73 -23.19 35.69
CA VAL A 349 30.20 -22.60 34.46
C VAL A 349 30.48 -21.10 34.52
N GLN A 350 31.42 -20.63 33.70
CA GLN A 350 31.64 -19.21 33.47
C GLN A 350 31.03 -18.84 32.12
N PRO A 351 29.76 -18.39 32.08
CA PRO A 351 29.13 -18.03 30.83
C PRO A 351 29.83 -16.80 30.22
N ASP A 352 30.14 -16.86 28.93
CA ASP A 352 30.57 -15.69 28.18
C ASP A 352 29.36 -14.80 27.87
N TYR A 353 29.16 -13.81 28.74
CA TYR A 353 28.08 -12.84 28.60
C TYR A 353 28.20 -11.99 27.34
N GLN A 354 29.43 -11.64 26.92
CA GLN A 354 29.63 -10.75 25.78
C GLN A 354 29.36 -11.47 24.46
N GLY A 355 29.91 -12.68 24.29
CA GLY A 355 29.62 -13.51 23.11
C GLY A 355 28.12 -13.84 22.96
N ALA A 356 27.44 -14.14 24.08
CA ALA A 356 26.01 -14.41 24.06
C ALA A 356 25.15 -13.19 23.69
N LEU A 357 25.56 -11.98 24.12
CA LEU A 357 24.88 -10.74 23.73
C LEU A 357 25.06 -10.44 22.24
N MET A 358 26.25 -10.68 21.69
CA MET A 358 26.53 -10.52 20.26
C MET A 358 25.70 -11.51 19.42
N ASP A 359 25.73 -12.81 19.76
CA ASP A 359 24.92 -13.84 19.09
C ASP A 359 23.42 -13.49 19.12
N LYS A 360 22.92 -13.03 20.27
CA LYS A 360 21.54 -12.56 20.41
C LYS A 360 21.24 -11.37 19.49
N GLN A 361 22.11 -10.37 19.44
CA GLN A 361 21.93 -9.22 18.56
C GLN A 361 21.96 -9.63 17.09
N ASP A 362 22.85 -10.52 16.70
CA ASP A 362 22.97 -11.03 15.33
C ASP A 362 21.69 -11.76 14.90
N ILE A 363 21.14 -12.64 15.74
CA ILE A 363 19.87 -13.33 15.46
C ILE A 363 18.71 -12.33 15.36
N ILE A 364 18.65 -11.34 16.25
CA ILE A 364 17.63 -10.29 16.19
C ILE A 364 17.73 -9.50 14.88
N GLN A 365 18.94 -9.17 14.43
CA GLN A 365 19.13 -8.46 13.17
C GLN A 365 18.77 -9.31 11.97
N ARG A 366 19.14 -10.60 11.93
CA ARG A 366 18.71 -11.53 10.88
C ARG A 366 17.18 -11.56 10.76
N VAL A 367 16.46 -11.71 11.88
CA VAL A 367 14.99 -11.69 11.88
C VAL A 367 14.44 -10.35 11.38
N ARG A 368 15.04 -9.23 11.79
CA ARG A 368 14.62 -7.90 11.33
C ARG A 368 14.85 -7.70 9.84
N ASP A 369 15.96 -8.21 9.32
CA ASP A 369 16.33 -8.08 7.91
C ASP A 369 15.44 -8.97 7.04
N THR A 370 15.11 -10.20 7.48
CA THR A 370 14.13 -11.06 6.79
C THR A 370 12.75 -10.40 6.69
N TYR A 371 12.30 -9.74 7.76
CA TYR A 371 11.05 -8.98 7.76
C TYR A 371 11.14 -7.60 7.08
N TYR A 372 12.30 -7.22 6.55
CA TYR A 372 12.59 -5.87 6.07
C TYR A 372 12.27 -4.77 7.11
N ALA A 373 12.20 -5.13 8.40
CA ALA A 373 11.87 -4.21 9.48
C ALA A 373 12.92 -3.11 9.61
N SER A 374 14.20 -3.44 9.37
CA SER A 374 15.30 -2.50 9.32
C SER A 374 15.11 -1.40 8.26
N LEU A 375 14.40 -1.67 7.15
CA LEU A 375 14.07 -0.68 6.13
C LEU A 375 13.07 0.34 6.68
N PHE A 376 11.97 -0.13 7.24
CA PHE A 376 10.89 0.74 7.71
C PHE A 376 11.23 1.50 8.99
N LEU A 377 12.02 0.89 9.89
CA LEU A 377 12.52 1.56 11.08
C LEU A 377 13.49 2.69 10.72
N LEU A 378 14.35 2.49 9.70
CA LEU A 378 15.23 3.54 9.18
C LEU A 378 14.41 4.72 8.65
N ILE A 379 13.39 4.46 7.83
CA ILE A 379 12.50 5.47 7.26
C ILE A 379 11.76 6.25 8.37
N SER A 380 11.38 5.58 9.47
CA SER A 380 10.62 6.20 10.58
C SER A 380 11.49 6.97 11.59
N GLY A 381 12.76 6.59 11.79
CA GLY A 381 13.67 7.22 12.76
C GLY A 381 14.53 8.35 12.17
N GLN A 382 14.40 8.64 10.88
CA GLN A 382 15.25 9.56 10.13
C GLN A 382 14.89 11.05 10.24
N ALA A 383 13.93 11.42 11.08
CA ALA A 383 13.67 12.83 11.36
C ALA A 383 14.77 13.50 12.22
N ASP A 384 15.64 12.73 12.89
CA ASP A 384 16.50 13.23 13.97
C ASP A 384 18.03 13.03 13.81
N ASP A 385 18.53 12.49 12.68
CA ASP A 385 19.99 12.34 12.47
C ASP A 385 20.55 13.35 11.46
N PRO A 386 21.01 14.55 11.90
CA PRO A 386 21.54 15.61 11.03
C PRO A 386 22.89 15.27 10.37
N ARG A 387 23.44 14.07 10.57
CA ARG A 387 24.71 13.62 9.98
C ARG A 387 24.55 12.88 8.65
N LYS A 388 23.36 12.44 8.28
CA LYS A 388 23.13 11.74 7.01
C LYS A 388 22.74 12.72 5.92
N THR A 389 23.54 12.80 4.86
CA THR A 389 23.21 13.58 3.68
C THR A 389 21.96 13.01 3.02
N ALA A 390 20.97 13.85 2.69
CA ALA A 390 19.71 13.45 2.06
C ALA A 390 19.88 12.55 0.81
N TYR A 391 21.05 12.64 0.15
CA TYR A 391 21.43 11.82 -1.00
C TYR A 391 21.75 10.35 -0.65
N GLU A 392 22.51 10.09 0.42
CA GLU A 392 22.84 8.73 0.85
C GLU A 392 21.61 7.98 1.36
N VAL A 393 20.71 8.71 2.03
CA VAL A 393 19.41 8.20 2.48
C VAL A 393 18.56 7.77 1.29
N GLY A 394 18.42 8.63 0.27
CA GLY A 394 17.68 8.30 -0.94
C GLY A 394 18.23 7.09 -1.69
N LYS A 395 19.56 6.89 -1.69
CA LYS A 395 20.20 5.75 -2.35
C LYS A 395 20.00 4.43 -1.59
N ILE A 396 20.07 4.44 -0.26
CA ILE A 396 19.78 3.26 0.57
C ILE A 396 18.30 2.88 0.45
N ASP A 397 17.41 3.88 0.44
CA ASP A 397 15.98 3.66 0.23
C ASP A 397 15.72 3.07 -1.16
N GLN A 398 16.46 3.52 -2.19
CA GLN A 398 16.36 3.01 -3.56
C GLN A 398 16.84 1.56 -3.69
N GLU A 399 18.03 1.21 -3.20
CA GLU A 399 18.56 -0.16 -3.29
C GLU A 399 17.68 -1.18 -2.55
N ARG A 400 17.06 -0.77 -1.44
CA ARG A 400 16.22 -1.67 -0.63
C ARG A 400 14.76 -1.70 -1.09
N LEU A 401 14.21 -0.61 -1.64
CA LEU A 401 12.90 -0.63 -2.33
C LEU A 401 12.95 -1.51 -3.59
N LEU A 402 14.09 -1.57 -4.29
CA LEU A 402 14.28 -2.50 -5.41
C LEU A 402 14.13 -3.97 -4.98
N MET A 403 14.56 -4.34 -3.77
CA MET A 403 14.37 -5.70 -3.24
C MET A 403 12.90 -6.06 -3.01
N LEU A 404 12.07 -5.08 -2.65
CA LEU A 404 10.63 -5.28 -2.48
C LEU A 404 9.84 -5.16 -3.80
N GLY A 405 10.48 -4.76 -4.90
CA GLY A 405 9.83 -4.50 -6.20
C GLY A 405 8.84 -5.59 -6.64
N PRO A 406 9.24 -6.87 -6.69
CA PRO A 406 8.34 -7.97 -7.09
C PRO A 406 7.14 -8.13 -6.16
N VAL A 407 7.36 -8.00 -4.85
CA VAL A 407 6.29 -8.11 -3.82
C VAL A 407 5.33 -6.93 -3.94
N LEU A 408 5.85 -5.71 -4.15
CA LEU A 408 5.05 -4.51 -4.35
C LEU A 408 4.21 -4.59 -5.63
N GLN A 409 4.78 -5.09 -6.72
CA GLN A 409 4.04 -5.28 -7.96
C GLN A 409 2.91 -6.30 -7.78
N ARG A 410 3.17 -7.40 -7.07
CA ARG A 410 2.12 -8.40 -6.75
C ARG A 410 1.05 -7.82 -5.84
N LEU A 411 1.43 -7.05 -4.83
CA LEU A 411 0.48 -6.34 -3.96
C LEU A 411 -0.40 -5.36 -4.75
N ASN A 412 0.18 -4.63 -5.68
CA ASN A 412 -0.57 -3.75 -6.57
C ASN A 412 -1.60 -4.56 -7.37
N ASN A 413 -1.15 -5.61 -8.06
CA ASN A 413 -2.00 -6.39 -8.96
C ASN A 413 -3.05 -7.25 -8.24
N GLU A 414 -2.73 -7.88 -7.10
CA GLU A 414 -3.62 -8.84 -6.42
C GLU A 414 -4.46 -8.20 -5.29
N LEU A 415 -4.08 -7.01 -4.79
CA LEU A 415 -4.79 -6.32 -3.71
C LEU A 415 -5.27 -4.93 -4.12
N LEU A 416 -4.37 -4.02 -4.52
CA LEU A 416 -4.75 -2.61 -4.68
C LEU A 416 -5.58 -2.37 -5.94
N ASP A 417 -5.23 -2.95 -7.09
CA ASP A 417 -5.97 -2.80 -8.35
C ASP A 417 -7.40 -3.34 -8.17
N PRO A 418 -7.62 -4.57 -7.65
CA PRO A 418 -8.97 -5.07 -7.41
C PRO A 418 -9.74 -4.24 -6.37
N THR A 419 -9.06 -3.63 -5.39
CA THR A 419 -9.70 -2.75 -4.40
C THR A 419 -10.23 -1.48 -5.05
N ILE A 420 -9.44 -0.86 -5.92
CA ILE A 420 -9.81 0.37 -6.64
C ILE A 420 -10.91 0.07 -7.66
N GLU A 421 -10.76 -0.99 -8.47
CA GLU A 421 -11.78 -1.42 -9.43
C GLU A 421 -13.11 -1.72 -8.75
N MET A 422 -13.08 -2.44 -7.64
CA MET A 422 -14.29 -2.76 -6.89
C MET A 422 -14.93 -1.51 -6.31
N THR A 423 -14.13 -0.60 -5.74
CA THR A 423 -14.64 0.67 -5.21
C THR A 423 -15.31 1.49 -6.31
N PHE A 424 -14.68 1.56 -7.49
CA PHE A 424 -15.24 2.23 -8.66
C PHE A 424 -16.59 1.61 -9.07
N GLN A 425 -16.68 0.29 -9.13
CA GLN A 425 -17.92 -0.41 -9.49
C GLN A 425 -19.03 -0.22 -8.46
N VAL A 426 -18.74 -0.33 -7.16
CA VAL A 426 -19.74 -0.09 -6.10
C VAL A 426 -20.25 1.36 -6.16
N MET A 427 -19.34 2.32 -6.37
CA MET A 427 -19.73 3.72 -6.49
C MET A 427 -20.53 4.01 -7.77
N LEU A 428 -20.24 3.30 -8.87
CA LEU A 428 -21.02 3.38 -10.10
C LEU A 428 -22.44 2.82 -9.89
N GLU A 429 -22.56 1.66 -9.25
CA GLU A 429 -23.84 1.03 -8.88
C GLU A 429 -24.67 1.94 -7.95
N ALA A 430 -24.01 2.64 -7.02
CA ALA A 430 -24.64 3.59 -6.11
C ALA A 430 -24.95 4.96 -6.73
N GLY A 431 -24.57 5.21 -8.00
CA GLY A 431 -24.79 6.51 -8.66
C GLY A 431 -23.96 7.66 -8.08
N LEU A 432 -22.87 7.37 -7.37
CA LEU A 432 -21.98 8.36 -6.74
C LEU A 432 -20.94 8.95 -7.70
N ILE A 433 -20.82 8.40 -8.92
CA ILE A 433 -19.86 8.84 -9.94
C ILE A 433 -20.59 9.70 -10.99
N PRO A 434 -20.05 10.87 -11.38
CA PRO A 434 -20.64 11.65 -12.47
C PRO A 434 -20.54 10.89 -13.80
N PRO A 435 -21.49 11.08 -14.75
CA PRO A 435 -21.44 10.38 -16.03
C PRO A 435 -20.13 10.67 -16.77
N PRO A 436 -19.50 9.66 -17.39
CA PRO A 436 -18.24 9.85 -18.11
C PRO A 436 -18.45 10.73 -19.35
N PRO A 437 -17.50 11.64 -19.68
CA PRO A 437 -17.47 12.36 -20.94
C PRO A 437 -17.56 11.42 -22.15
N PRO A 438 -18.13 11.86 -23.29
CA PRO A 438 -18.27 11.03 -24.49
C PRO A 438 -16.94 10.43 -24.98
N GLU A 439 -15.85 11.16 -24.81
CA GLU A 439 -14.49 10.78 -25.21
C GLU A 439 -13.93 9.60 -24.39
N LEU A 440 -14.45 9.38 -23.18
CA LEU A 440 -14.04 8.28 -22.28
C LEU A 440 -14.91 7.02 -22.44
N GLN A 441 -15.95 7.05 -23.27
CA GLN A 441 -16.83 5.90 -23.45
C GLN A 441 -16.10 4.77 -24.18
N GLY A 442 -16.03 3.59 -23.55
CA GLY A 442 -15.37 2.40 -24.11
C GLY A 442 -13.85 2.37 -23.94
N GLN A 443 -13.24 3.38 -23.30
CA GLN A 443 -11.82 3.38 -22.98
C GLN A 443 -11.57 2.73 -21.61
N ALA A 444 -10.52 1.92 -21.52
CA ALA A 444 -10.07 1.35 -20.26
C ALA A 444 -9.30 2.40 -19.45
N LEU A 445 -9.62 2.50 -18.16
CA LEU A 445 -8.86 3.30 -17.21
C LEU A 445 -7.72 2.48 -16.64
N ASN A 446 -6.54 3.08 -16.57
CA ASN A 446 -5.36 2.50 -15.96
C ASN A 446 -5.15 3.11 -14.57
N ILE A 447 -4.75 2.28 -13.62
CA ILE A 447 -4.43 2.72 -12.26
C ILE A 447 -2.91 2.94 -12.18
N GLN A 448 -2.50 4.12 -11.74
CA GLN A 448 -1.09 4.42 -11.46
C GLN A 448 -0.89 4.67 -9.96
N TYR A 449 -0.01 3.88 -9.35
CA TYR A 449 0.41 4.09 -7.97
C TYR A 449 1.42 5.20 -7.87
N ILE A 450 1.19 6.12 -6.93
CA ILE A 450 2.11 7.22 -6.71
C ILE A 450 3.21 6.74 -5.76
N SER A 451 4.30 6.23 -6.33
CA SER A 451 5.50 5.86 -5.57
C SER A 451 6.11 7.09 -4.89
N ILE A 452 6.61 6.93 -3.65
CA ILE A 452 7.39 7.94 -2.94
C ILE A 452 8.57 8.42 -3.80
N LEU A 453 9.20 7.51 -4.54
CA LEU A 453 10.30 7.82 -5.45
C LEU A 453 9.83 8.63 -6.66
N ALA A 454 8.67 8.30 -7.24
CA ALA A 454 8.08 9.09 -8.33
C ALA A 454 7.67 10.49 -7.85
N GLN A 455 7.21 10.64 -6.61
CA GLN A 455 6.96 11.95 -6.00
C GLN A 455 8.26 12.71 -5.74
N ALA A 456 9.30 12.05 -5.23
CA ALA A 456 10.61 12.66 -5.00
C ALA A 456 11.25 13.11 -6.33
N GLN A 457 11.19 12.29 -7.38
CA GLN A 457 11.60 12.66 -8.73
C GLN A 457 10.77 13.84 -9.25
N LYS A 458 9.43 13.80 -9.13
CA LYS A 458 8.58 14.94 -9.52
C LYS A 458 8.88 16.20 -8.72
N PHE A 459 9.23 16.08 -7.45
CA PHE A 459 9.64 17.21 -6.60
C PHE A 459 10.98 17.80 -7.06
N LEU A 460 11.96 16.95 -7.38
CA LEU A 460 13.22 17.38 -8.00
C LEU A 460 12.96 18.07 -9.35
N MET A 461 12.09 17.50 -10.19
CA MET A 461 11.70 18.09 -11.49
C MET A 461 10.90 19.40 -11.33
N THR A 462 10.09 19.52 -10.28
CA THR A 462 9.37 20.77 -9.99
C THR A 462 10.34 21.83 -9.44
N GLY A 463 11.32 21.42 -8.64
CA GLY A 463 12.42 22.27 -8.19
C GLY A 463 13.28 22.74 -9.36
N SER A 464 13.51 21.88 -10.34
CA SER A 464 14.25 22.18 -11.58
C SER A 464 13.49 23.20 -12.43
N ILE A 465 12.15 23.07 -12.56
CA ILE A 465 11.27 24.08 -13.14
C ILE A 465 11.32 25.41 -12.35
N GLY A 466 11.33 25.34 -11.02
CA GLY A 466 11.44 26.52 -10.15
C GLY A 466 12.76 27.28 -10.35
N GLN A 467 13.88 26.55 -10.44
CA GLN A 467 15.20 27.10 -10.75
C GLN A 467 15.25 27.70 -12.15
N PHE A 468 14.63 27.04 -13.14
CA PHE A 468 14.48 27.55 -14.49
C PHE A 468 13.71 28.89 -14.52
N LEU A 469 12.57 28.98 -13.84
CA LEU A 469 11.79 30.22 -13.75
C LEU A 469 12.54 31.35 -13.03
N GLN A 470 13.34 31.03 -12.00
CA GLN A 470 14.19 32.01 -11.32
C GLN A 470 15.32 32.51 -12.23
N PHE A 471 15.94 31.63 -13.00
CA PHE A 471 16.98 31.97 -13.97
C PHE A 471 16.43 32.90 -15.07
N VAL A 472 15.28 32.55 -15.66
CA VAL A 472 14.59 33.39 -16.66
C VAL A 472 14.21 34.76 -16.06
N GLY A 473 13.73 34.78 -14.81
CA GLY A 473 13.42 36.03 -14.09
C GLY A 473 14.66 36.90 -13.81
N GLY A 474 15.82 36.28 -13.56
CA GLY A 474 17.09 36.98 -13.38
C GLY A 474 17.64 37.59 -14.66
N ILE A 475 17.54 36.87 -15.78
CA ILE A 475 17.93 37.39 -17.11
C ILE A 475 17.10 38.60 -17.50
N ALA A 476 15.79 38.58 -17.23
CA ALA A 476 14.89 39.68 -17.54
C ALA A 476 15.22 41.01 -16.81
N ALA A 477 16.04 40.95 -15.75
CA ALA A 477 16.47 42.10 -14.96
C ALA A 477 17.89 42.61 -15.31
N MET A 478 18.62 41.95 -16.22
CA MET A 478 19.97 42.37 -16.62
C MET A 478 19.92 43.47 -17.70
N ASP A 479 20.80 44.46 -17.53
CA ASP A 479 20.83 45.72 -18.28
C ASP A 479 21.33 45.57 -19.72
N ALA A 480 20.85 46.43 -20.63
CA ALA A 480 20.93 46.33 -22.09
C ALA A 480 22.35 46.38 -22.70
N SER A 481 23.40 46.62 -21.91
CA SER A 481 24.77 46.77 -22.41
C SER A 481 25.61 45.48 -22.38
N VAL A 482 25.15 44.44 -21.67
CA VAL A 482 25.73 43.08 -21.70
C VAL A 482 25.01 42.21 -22.75
N VAL A 483 23.92 42.74 -23.32
CA VAL A 483 22.92 41.99 -24.08
C VAL A 483 23.36 41.62 -25.48
N ASP A 484 24.30 42.35 -26.08
CA ASP A 484 24.70 42.13 -27.49
C ASP A 484 25.68 40.96 -27.70
N LYS A 485 26.22 40.35 -26.62
CA LYS A 485 27.23 39.29 -26.71
C LYS A 485 26.68 37.88 -26.44
N VAL A 486 25.51 37.77 -25.81
CA VAL A 486 24.95 36.49 -25.34
C VAL A 486 23.56 36.31 -25.95
N ASP A 487 23.35 35.21 -26.67
CA ASP A 487 22.02 34.82 -27.13
C ASP A 487 21.25 34.23 -25.94
N PHE A 488 20.40 35.05 -25.33
CA PHE A 488 19.61 34.64 -24.18
C PHE A 488 18.54 33.61 -24.52
N ASP A 489 18.04 33.58 -25.77
CA ASP A 489 17.04 32.60 -26.17
C ASP A 489 17.70 31.21 -26.24
N GLN A 490 18.87 31.10 -26.89
CA GLN A 490 19.65 29.86 -26.92
C GLN A 490 20.16 29.43 -25.52
N THR A 491 20.56 30.40 -24.68
CA THR A 491 20.99 30.11 -23.30
C THR A 491 19.84 29.54 -22.46
N VAL A 492 18.62 30.04 -22.64
CA VAL A 492 17.42 29.53 -21.95
C VAL A 492 17.10 28.11 -22.42
N ASP A 493 17.25 27.81 -23.70
CA ASP A 493 17.00 26.47 -24.23
C ASP A 493 18.06 25.44 -23.81
N GLU A 494 19.34 25.81 -23.84
CA GLU A 494 20.43 24.95 -23.35
C GLU A 494 20.30 24.69 -21.84
N PHE A 495 20.00 25.74 -21.06
CA PHE A 495 19.77 25.61 -19.62
C PHE A 495 18.51 24.77 -19.30
N ALA A 496 17.44 24.89 -20.11
CA ALA A 496 16.25 24.06 -19.98
C ALA A 496 16.56 22.57 -20.25
N ASN A 497 17.38 22.28 -21.27
CA ASN A 497 17.80 20.93 -21.63
C ASN A 497 18.70 20.30 -20.55
N ASP A 498 19.67 21.05 -20.02
CA ASP A 498 20.61 20.57 -19.00
C ASP A 498 19.93 20.27 -17.65
N ILE A 499 18.91 21.04 -17.31
CA ILE A 499 18.11 20.89 -16.07
C ILE A 499 16.97 19.86 -16.24
N GLY A 500 16.77 19.36 -17.46
CA GLY A 500 15.77 18.33 -17.77
C GLY A 500 14.33 18.84 -17.73
N VAL A 501 14.09 20.11 -18.09
CA VAL A 501 12.75 20.69 -18.16
C VAL A 501 11.99 20.11 -19.36
N PRO A 502 10.72 19.68 -19.21
CA PRO A 502 9.93 19.17 -20.33
C PRO A 502 9.81 20.20 -21.49
N PRO A 503 10.09 19.82 -22.76
CA PRO A 503 10.06 20.73 -23.92
C PRO A 503 8.70 21.40 -24.16
N ALA A 504 7.61 20.85 -23.63
CA ALA A 504 6.27 21.44 -23.73
C ALA A 504 6.12 22.77 -22.93
N ILE A 505 7.03 23.04 -22.00
CA ILE A 505 7.04 24.28 -21.20
C ILE A 505 7.73 25.42 -21.96
N VAL A 506 8.66 25.08 -22.86
CA VAL A 506 9.35 26.02 -23.73
C VAL A 506 8.46 26.28 -24.95
N ARG A 507 8.13 27.55 -25.21
CA ARG A 507 7.36 27.91 -26.40
C ARG A 507 8.27 27.84 -27.62
N SER A 508 7.76 27.34 -28.74
CA SER A 508 8.49 27.34 -30.00
C SER A 508 8.83 28.76 -30.46
N ASP A 509 9.98 28.93 -31.12
CA ASP A 509 10.48 30.20 -31.65
C ASP A 509 9.43 30.98 -32.46
N ASP A 510 8.63 30.27 -33.27
CA ASP A 510 7.58 30.87 -34.09
C ASP A 510 6.47 31.55 -33.26
N GLN A 511 6.10 30.97 -32.11
CA GLN A 511 5.10 31.54 -31.20
C GLN A 511 5.67 32.73 -30.42
N VAL A 512 6.96 32.70 -30.10
CA VAL A 512 7.66 33.81 -29.45
C VAL A 512 7.82 34.98 -30.42
N ALA A 513 8.14 34.72 -31.69
CA ALA A 513 8.23 35.73 -32.74
C ALA A 513 6.89 36.45 -32.96
N GLN A 514 5.78 35.72 -33.08
CA GLN A 514 4.44 36.31 -33.22
C GLN A 514 4.04 37.16 -31.99
N LEU A 515 4.39 36.72 -30.78
CA LEU A 515 4.16 37.49 -29.56
C LEU A 515 5.04 38.76 -29.49
N ARG A 516 6.28 38.70 -29.98
CA ARG A 516 7.19 39.85 -30.06
C ARG A 516 6.67 40.86 -31.08
N GLU A 517 6.24 40.44 -32.27
CA GLU A 517 5.62 41.32 -33.26
C GLU A 517 4.34 41.99 -32.74
N ALA A 518 3.46 41.22 -32.09
CA ALA A 518 2.24 41.75 -31.48
C ALA A 518 2.53 42.76 -30.35
N LYS A 519 3.54 42.50 -29.53
CA LYS A 519 4.00 43.44 -28.49
C LYS A 519 4.62 44.70 -29.11
N GLN A 520 5.43 44.57 -30.15
CA GLN A 520 6.12 45.69 -30.80
C GLN A 520 5.12 46.61 -31.51
N GLN A 521 4.09 46.05 -32.16
CA GLN A 521 2.97 46.81 -32.70
C GLN A 521 2.15 47.51 -31.61
N ALA A 522 1.88 46.85 -30.49
CA ALA A 522 1.20 47.47 -29.34
C ALA A 522 2.01 48.62 -28.72
N GLN A 523 3.33 48.47 -28.66
CA GLN A 523 4.24 49.47 -28.09
C GLN A 523 4.42 50.67 -29.04
N GLN A 524 4.47 50.44 -30.36
CA GLN A 524 4.41 51.52 -31.36
C GLN A 524 3.07 52.25 -31.35
N ALA A 525 1.95 51.54 -31.18
CA ALA A 525 0.65 52.16 -31.02
C ALA A 525 0.56 53.00 -29.72
N GLN A 526 1.14 52.53 -28.62
CA GLN A 526 1.21 53.28 -27.36
C GLN A 526 2.16 54.50 -27.44
N GLN A 527 3.29 54.40 -28.13
CA GLN A 527 4.18 55.54 -28.36
C GLN A 527 3.53 56.57 -29.29
N MET A 528 2.80 56.16 -30.33
CA MET A 528 2.02 57.09 -31.16
C MET A 528 0.85 57.72 -30.39
N ALA A 529 0.19 57.00 -29.48
CA ALA A 529 -0.85 57.55 -28.62
C ALA A 529 -0.29 58.51 -27.54
N ALA A 530 0.91 58.24 -27.02
CA ALA A 530 1.61 59.11 -26.06
C ALA A 530 2.24 60.36 -26.70
N MET A 531 2.55 60.32 -28.01
CA MET A 531 3.00 61.50 -28.77
C MET A 531 1.86 62.39 -29.30
N ALA A 532 0.61 61.90 -29.30
CA ALA A 532 -0.55 62.67 -29.78
C ALA A 532 -0.80 64.02 -29.06
N PRO A 533 -0.63 64.16 -27.72
CA PRO A 533 -0.76 65.46 -27.05
C PRO A 533 0.41 66.42 -27.34
N ALA A 534 1.61 65.90 -27.57
CA ALA A 534 2.81 66.70 -27.83
C ALA A 534 2.83 67.29 -29.25
N ILE A 535 2.35 66.52 -30.24
CA ILE A 535 2.19 67.00 -31.62
C ILE A 535 1.03 68.01 -31.71
N ALA A 536 -0.04 67.85 -30.93
CA ALA A 536 -1.14 68.80 -30.89
C ALA A 536 -0.75 70.17 -30.27
N GLN A 537 0.17 70.19 -29.29
CA GLN A 537 0.71 71.43 -28.74
C GLN A 537 1.68 72.14 -29.69
N TYR A 538 2.56 71.40 -30.39
CA TYR A 538 3.45 71.97 -31.40
C TYR A 538 2.71 72.49 -32.64
N ALA A 539 1.67 71.79 -33.10
CA ALA A 539 0.86 72.22 -34.24
C ALA A 539 0.02 73.48 -33.95
N LYS A 540 -0.32 73.74 -32.68
CA LYS A 540 -0.99 74.99 -32.26
C LYS A 540 0.00 76.16 -32.23
N ALA A 541 1.22 75.96 -31.70
CA ALA A 541 2.26 76.99 -31.69
C ALA A 541 2.79 77.34 -33.09
N ALA A 542 2.84 76.39 -34.03
CA ALA A 542 3.27 76.63 -35.41
C ALA A 542 2.20 77.31 -36.29
N LYS A 543 0.92 77.29 -35.90
CA LYS A 543 -0.15 78.01 -36.61
C LYS A 543 -0.24 79.49 -36.22
N ASP A 544 0.26 79.87 -35.04
CA ASP A 544 0.20 81.26 -34.53
C ASP A 544 1.41 82.12 -34.96
N ALA A 545 2.44 81.52 -35.57
CA ALA A 545 3.58 82.23 -36.17
C ALA A 545 3.47 82.19 -37.71
N GLY A 546 2.82 83.18 -38.30
CA GLY A 546 2.39 83.19 -39.70
C GLY A 546 3.50 83.15 -40.78
N GLY A 547 3.27 82.29 -41.78
CA GLY A 547 3.35 82.63 -43.21
C GLY A 547 4.73 82.79 -43.87
N ALA A 548 5.23 81.73 -44.53
CA ALA A 548 5.60 81.73 -45.96
C ALA A 548 6.18 80.37 -46.38
N VAL A 549 5.52 79.81 -47.38
CA VAL A 549 5.76 78.60 -48.16
C VAL A 549 7.24 78.31 -48.49
N ALA A 550 7.73 77.12 -48.11
CA ALA A 550 8.82 76.44 -48.82
C ALA A 550 8.44 74.96 -49.02
N SER A 551 8.38 74.54 -50.28
CA SER A 551 7.84 73.27 -50.76
C SER A 551 8.62 72.03 -50.24
N PRO A 552 7.96 70.86 -50.05
CA PRO A 552 8.52 69.67 -49.41
C PRO A 552 9.41 68.84 -50.35
N GLY A 553 10.45 69.48 -50.90
CA GLY A 553 11.50 68.80 -51.69
C GLY A 553 12.93 69.24 -51.34
N SER A 554 13.09 70.30 -50.53
CA SER A 554 14.40 70.90 -50.21
C SER A 554 14.97 70.44 -48.86
N LEU A 555 14.13 69.90 -47.95
CA LEU A 555 14.56 69.53 -46.58
C LEU A 555 15.16 68.12 -46.45
N LEU A 556 15.03 67.25 -47.46
CA LEU A 556 15.70 65.95 -47.48
C LEU A 556 17.15 66.00 -47.97
N GLY A 557 17.55 67.08 -48.66
CA GLY A 557 18.91 67.27 -49.18
C GLY A 557 19.91 67.84 -48.16
N ALA A 558 19.43 68.54 -47.12
CA ALA A 558 20.30 69.20 -46.13
C ALA A 558 20.58 68.35 -44.88
N ALA A 559 19.79 67.31 -44.60
CA ALA A 559 20.05 66.39 -43.48
C ALA A 559 20.99 65.22 -43.87
N GLY A 560 21.09 64.88 -45.16
CA GLY A 560 22.00 63.83 -45.66
C GLY A 560 23.48 64.24 -45.74
N ALA A 561 23.80 65.53 -45.64
CA ALA A 561 25.17 66.05 -45.76
C ALA A 561 25.84 66.40 -44.43
N ALA A 562 25.13 66.32 -43.29
CA ALA A 562 25.66 66.71 -41.97
C ALA A 562 26.02 65.52 -41.05
N VAL A 563 25.73 64.26 -41.44
CA VAL A 563 26.06 63.07 -40.63
C VAL A 563 27.29 62.31 -41.17
N ASN A 564 27.75 62.59 -42.39
CA ASN A 564 28.96 61.98 -42.96
C ASN A 564 30.26 62.80 -42.76
N ALA A 565 30.23 63.81 -41.89
CA ALA A 565 31.37 64.69 -41.59
C ALA A 565 31.69 64.76 -40.08
N GLY A 566 31.48 63.66 -39.35
CA GLY A 566 31.68 63.57 -37.91
C GLY A 566 32.08 62.19 -37.40
N ALA A 567 32.99 61.48 -38.09
CA ALA A 567 33.82 60.41 -37.53
C ALA A 567 34.99 60.10 -38.48
N GLY A 568 35.97 60.98 -38.45
CA GLY A 568 37.30 60.83 -39.01
C GLY A 568 38.21 61.78 -38.24
N GLY A 569 38.62 61.37 -37.05
CA GLY A 569 39.37 62.15 -36.06
C GLY A 569 39.12 61.68 -34.65
#